data_AF-A0A7M2XPE9-F1
#
_entry.id   AF-A0A7M2XPE9-F1
#
_cell.length_a   1.000
_cell.length_b   1.000
_cell.length_c   1.000
_cell.angle_alpha   90.00
_cell.angle_beta   90.00
_cell.angle_gamma   90.00
#
_symmetry.space_group_name_H-M   'P 1'
#
loop_
_entity.id
_entity.type
_entity.pdbx_description
1 polymer ?
#
loop_
_entity_poly.entity_id
_entity_poly.type
_entity_poly.pdbx_seq_one_letter_code
_entity_poly.pdbx_strand_id
1 'polypeptide(L)'
;MTETDSGRFPLDDDNVIELGRFLRAARLSNGMVATIPAGMSELLAQSVLNWFANTVFDDGEWVDRADIEADPDFGDVEVTEYGEDGEVVKLRHRTTGVVALGTSKPEAWKQLRDKVRTHHREGGNR
;
A
#
# COMPACT_ATOMS: atom_id res chain seq x y z
N MET A 1 -0.83 -27.08 -8.58
CA MET A 1 -1.09 -25.94 -7.69
C MET A 1 0.24 -25.27 -7.48
N THR A 2 0.53 -24.28 -8.31
CA THR A 2 1.73 -23.45 -8.19
C THR A 2 1.48 -22.45 -7.06
N GLU A 3 2.37 -22.44 -6.08
CA GLU A 3 2.49 -21.39 -5.07
C GLU A 3 2.41 -20.02 -5.76
N THR A 4 1.39 -19.25 -5.38
CA THR A 4 1.29 -17.83 -5.73
C THR A 4 2.22 -17.10 -4.78
N ASP A 5 3.52 -17.07 -5.11
CA ASP A 5 4.62 -16.57 -4.27
C ASP A 5 4.68 -15.02 -4.22
N SER A 6 3.54 -14.38 -4.25
CA SER A 6 3.35 -12.97 -3.87
C SER A 6 1.84 -12.76 -3.79
N GLY A 7 1.32 -12.11 -2.76
CA GLY A 7 -0.11 -11.80 -2.61
C GLY A 7 -0.65 -10.80 -3.65
N ARG A 8 -0.32 -11.00 -4.93
CA ARG A 8 -0.48 -10.08 -6.05
C ARG A 8 -1.13 -10.84 -7.21
N PHE A 9 -2.13 -10.21 -7.83
CA PHE A 9 -2.83 -10.80 -8.96
C PHE A 9 -2.05 -10.56 -10.27
N PRO A 10 -1.61 -11.61 -10.99
CA PRO A 10 -1.02 -11.43 -12.31
C PRO A 10 -2.08 -11.07 -13.34
N LEU A 11 -1.68 -10.48 -14.48
CA LEU A 11 -2.64 -9.99 -15.49
C LEU A 11 -3.42 -11.11 -16.20
N ASP A 12 -2.84 -12.31 -16.25
CA ASP A 12 -3.44 -13.51 -16.82
C ASP A 12 -4.20 -14.35 -15.78
N ASP A 13 -4.34 -13.86 -14.54
CA ASP A 13 -5.17 -14.50 -13.51
C ASP A 13 -6.65 -14.56 -13.94
N ASP A 14 -7.28 -15.70 -13.73
CA ASP A 14 -8.69 -15.92 -14.10
C ASP A 14 -9.62 -14.89 -13.44
N ASN A 15 -9.36 -14.49 -12.19
CA ASN A 15 -10.17 -13.48 -11.49
C ASN A 15 -9.98 -12.09 -12.11
N VAL A 16 -8.78 -11.75 -12.57
CA VAL A 16 -8.51 -10.48 -13.29
C VAL A 16 -9.28 -10.45 -14.60
N ILE A 17 -9.26 -11.55 -15.35
CA ILE A 17 -9.96 -11.68 -16.63
C ILE A 17 -11.48 -11.62 -16.41
N GLU A 18 -12.00 -12.33 -15.41
CA GLU A 18 -13.43 -12.35 -15.10
C GLU A 18 -13.94 -10.99 -14.63
N LEU A 19 -13.23 -10.34 -13.71
CA LEU A 19 -13.58 -9.00 -13.25
C LEU A 19 -13.46 -7.98 -14.40
N GLY A 20 -12.44 -8.08 -15.25
CA GLY A 20 -12.32 -7.24 -16.44
C GLY A 20 -13.52 -7.37 -17.39
N ARG A 21 -13.99 -8.60 -17.64
CA ARG A 21 -15.23 -8.85 -18.41
C ARG A 21 -16.45 -8.25 -17.73
N PHE A 22 -16.58 -8.41 -16.41
CA PHE A 22 -17.67 -7.80 -15.64
C PHE A 22 -17.66 -6.27 -15.77
N LEU A 23 -16.51 -5.62 -15.58
CA LEU A 23 -16.38 -4.16 -15.66
C LEU A 23 -16.80 -3.60 -17.03
N ARG A 24 -16.59 -4.36 -18.12
CA ARG A 24 -17.06 -3.98 -19.47
C ARG A 24 -18.55 -4.17 -19.69
N ALA A 25 -19.22 -5.02 -18.91
CA ALA A 25 -20.62 -5.39 -19.11
C ALA A 25 -21.56 -4.80 -18.07
N ALA A 26 -21.04 -4.43 -16.90
CA ALA A 26 -21.81 -3.94 -15.77
C ALA A 26 -22.50 -2.61 -16.09
N ARG A 27 -23.79 -2.53 -15.77
CA ARG A 27 -24.52 -1.26 -15.81
C ARG A 27 -24.14 -0.41 -14.61
N LEU A 28 -23.83 0.85 -14.88
CA LEU A 28 -23.61 1.89 -13.89
C LEU A 28 -24.94 2.39 -13.32
N SER A 29 -24.87 3.17 -12.24
CA SER A 29 -26.05 3.73 -11.57
C SER A 29 -26.92 4.62 -12.46
N ASN A 30 -26.35 5.17 -13.54
CA ASN A 30 -27.07 5.95 -14.55
C ASN A 30 -27.67 5.09 -15.68
N GLY A 31 -27.64 3.75 -15.57
CA GLY A 31 -28.19 2.80 -16.52
C GLY A 31 -27.33 2.55 -17.77
N MET A 32 -26.23 3.28 -17.94
CA MET A 32 -25.27 3.08 -19.03
C MET A 32 -24.21 2.03 -18.67
N VAL A 33 -23.43 1.60 -19.64
CA VAL A 33 -22.26 0.72 -19.45
C VAL A 33 -20.99 1.55 -19.68
N ALA A 34 -19.95 1.32 -18.87
CA ALA A 34 -18.66 1.96 -19.08
C ALA A 34 -18.02 1.42 -20.36
N THR A 35 -17.63 2.31 -21.29
CA THR A 35 -16.95 1.93 -22.53
C THR A 35 -15.45 1.72 -22.27
N ILE A 36 -15.12 0.68 -21.51
CA ILE A 36 -13.73 0.35 -21.18
C ILE A 36 -13.18 -0.59 -22.26
N PRO A 37 -12.09 -0.25 -22.96
CA PRO A 37 -11.48 -1.13 -23.95
C PRO A 37 -10.98 -2.44 -23.34
N ALA A 38 -10.94 -3.49 -24.16
CA ALA A 38 -10.27 -4.73 -23.78
C ALA A 38 -8.77 -4.49 -23.51
N GLY A 39 -8.22 -5.18 -22.52
CA GLY A 39 -6.87 -4.94 -22.00
C GLY A 39 -6.83 -3.87 -20.90
N MET A 40 -7.53 -2.75 -21.10
CA MET A 40 -7.64 -1.70 -20.07
C MET A 40 -8.51 -2.12 -18.90
N SER A 41 -9.59 -2.87 -19.18
CA SER A 41 -10.46 -3.44 -18.15
C SER A 41 -9.74 -4.42 -17.24
N GLU A 42 -8.82 -5.20 -17.79
CA GLU A 42 -8.02 -6.19 -17.05
C GLU A 42 -6.95 -5.49 -16.19
N LEU A 43 -6.32 -4.42 -16.68
CA LEU A 43 -5.43 -3.56 -15.86
C LEU A 43 -6.17 -2.91 -14.67
N LEU A 44 -7.39 -2.43 -14.92
CA LEU A 44 -8.24 -1.88 -13.87
C LEU A 44 -8.65 -2.97 -12.87
N ALA A 45 -9.05 -4.15 -13.37
CA ALA A 45 -9.40 -5.30 -12.54
C ALA A 45 -8.24 -5.73 -11.65
N GLN A 46 -7.01 -5.84 -12.19
CA GLN A 46 -5.81 -6.14 -11.43
C GLN A 46 -5.60 -5.13 -10.29
N SER A 47 -5.73 -3.84 -10.60
CA SER A 47 -5.55 -2.77 -9.60
C SER A 47 -6.59 -2.87 -8.48
N VAL A 48 -7.85 -3.16 -8.82
CA VAL A 48 -8.94 -3.34 -7.86
C VAL A 48 -8.70 -4.57 -6.98
N LEU A 49 -8.32 -5.70 -7.57
CA LEU A 49 -8.05 -6.94 -6.82
C LEU A 49 -6.85 -6.77 -5.89
N ASN A 50 -5.76 -6.16 -6.36
CA ASN A 50 -4.61 -5.84 -5.52
C ASN A 50 -4.99 -4.90 -4.37
N TRP A 51 -5.82 -3.88 -4.62
CA TRP A 51 -6.31 -3.00 -3.57
C TRP A 51 -7.09 -3.75 -2.47
N PHE A 52 -7.97 -4.68 -2.87
CA PHE A 52 -8.70 -5.53 -1.92
C PHE A 52 -7.81 -6.56 -1.23
N ALA A 53 -6.68 -6.92 -1.82
CA ALA A 53 -5.63 -7.75 -1.22
C ALA A 53 -4.67 -6.95 -0.31
N ASN A 54 -4.99 -5.69 0.00
CA ASN A 54 -4.15 -4.80 0.81
C ASN A 54 -2.80 -4.48 0.15
N THR A 55 -2.77 -4.39 -1.17
CA THR A 55 -1.57 -4.07 -1.97
C THR A 55 -1.81 -2.79 -2.78
N VAL A 56 -0.81 -1.92 -2.85
CA VAL A 56 -0.82 -0.64 -3.58
C VAL A 56 0.35 -0.54 -4.54
N PHE A 57 0.23 0.27 -5.60
CA PHE A 57 1.34 0.55 -6.50
C PHE A 57 2.09 1.80 -6.03
N ASP A 58 3.33 1.65 -5.60
CA ASP A 58 4.20 2.72 -5.12
C ASP A 58 5.59 2.56 -5.73
N ASP A 59 6.22 3.68 -6.13
CA ASP A 59 7.54 3.72 -6.76
C ASP A 59 7.81 2.70 -7.89
N GLY A 60 6.80 2.40 -8.70
CA GLY A 60 6.93 1.48 -9.84
C GLY A 60 6.78 0.00 -9.49
N GLU A 61 6.49 -0.33 -8.24
CA GLU A 61 6.27 -1.68 -7.77
C GLU A 61 4.96 -1.82 -6.97
N TRP A 62 4.42 -3.04 -6.92
CA TRP A 62 3.30 -3.36 -6.04
C TRP A 62 3.86 -3.68 -4.65
N VAL A 63 3.42 -2.97 -3.62
CA VAL A 63 3.84 -3.11 -2.22
C VAL A 63 2.64 -3.30 -1.32
N ASP A 64 2.83 -3.92 -0.16
CA ASP A 64 1.77 -4.02 0.84
C ASP A 64 1.39 -2.62 1.34
N ARG A 65 0.10 -2.37 1.43
CA ARG A 65 -0.44 -1.11 1.90
C ARG A 65 -0.02 -0.91 3.34
N ALA A 66 0.52 0.26 3.63
CA ALA A 66 0.97 0.59 4.97
C ALA A 66 -0.18 0.45 5.99
N ASP A 67 0.08 -0.23 7.10
CA ASP A 67 -0.78 -0.20 8.27
C ASP A 67 -0.65 1.17 8.95
N ILE A 68 -1.74 1.67 9.54
CA ILE A 68 -1.71 2.92 10.30
C ILE A 68 -1.79 2.60 11.79
N GLU A 69 -0.72 2.92 12.51
CA GLU A 69 -0.67 2.85 13.96
C GLU A 69 -0.85 4.25 14.55
N ALA A 70 -1.88 4.40 15.38
CA ALA A 70 -2.11 5.62 16.14
C ALA A 70 -1.46 5.50 17.53
N ASP A 71 -0.55 6.42 17.85
CA ASP A 71 0.01 6.57 19.19
C ASP A 71 -0.56 7.86 19.82
N PRO A 72 -1.19 7.80 21.01
CA PRO A 72 -1.84 8.96 21.62
C PRO A 72 -0.94 10.18 21.83
N ASP A 73 0.36 9.95 22.06
CA ASP A 73 1.33 10.99 22.38
C ASP A 73 2.22 11.37 21.18
N PHE A 74 2.21 10.55 20.13
CA PHE A 74 3.10 10.69 18.98
C PHE A 74 2.37 10.88 17.64
N GLY A 75 1.07 10.59 17.57
CA GLY A 75 0.25 10.73 16.36
C GLY A 75 0.28 9.49 15.45
N ASP A 76 -0.26 9.65 14.23
CA ASP A 76 -0.38 8.55 13.26
C ASP A 76 0.97 8.21 12.61
N VAL A 77 1.27 6.92 12.52
CA VAL A 77 2.44 6.37 11.85
C VAL A 77 2.03 5.34 10.81
N GLU A 78 2.47 5.53 9.58
CA GLU A 78 2.39 4.53 8.51
C GLU A 78 3.49 3.48 8.72
N VAL A 79 3.12 2.20 8.74
CA VAL A 79 3.99 1.04 8.93
C VAL A 79 3.99 0.24 7.64
N THR A 80 5.15 0.05 7.04
CA THR A 80 5.34 -0.84 5.88
C THR A 80 6.39 -1.88 6.24
N GLU A 81 6.02 -3.16 6.16
CA GLU A 81 6.93 -4.27 6.36
C GLU A 81 7.37 -4.80 4.98
N TYR A 82 8.66 -5.11 4.85
CA TYR A 82 9.28 -5.64 3.63
C TYR A 82 10.03 -6.93 3.95
N GLY A 83 10.00 -7.88 3.01
CA GLY A 83 10.58 -9.22 3.17
C GLY A 83 9.64 -10.19 3.90
N GLU A 84 10.00 -11.47 3.93
CA GLU A 84 9.27 -12.46 4.74
C GLU A 84 9.39 -12.10 6.22
N ASP A 85 8.30 -12.22 6.98
CA ASP A 85 8.26 -11.98 8.42
C ASP A 85 8.82 -10.60 8.90
N GLY A 86 8.75 -9.57 8.05
CA GLY A 86 9.08 -8.19 8.45
C GLY A 86 10.57 -7.93 8.66
N GLU A 87 11.43 -8.59 7.86
CA GLU A 87 12.89 -8.39 7.84
C GLU A 87 13.32 -6.91 7.82
N VAL A 88 12.54 -6.06 7.14
CA VAL A 88 12.74 -4.62 7.14
C VAL A 88 11.41 -3.92 7.43
N VAL A 89 11.40 -3.04 8.43
CA VAL A 89 10.23 -2.23 8.80
C VAL A 89 10.51 -0.77 8.53
N LYS A 90 9.70 -0.15 7.67
CA LYS A 90 9.67 1.27 7.40
C LYS A 90 8.52 1.91 8.14
N LEU A 91 8.84 2.92 8.94
CA LEU A 91 7.85 3.73 9.63
C LEU A 91 7.91 5.16 9.12
N ARG A 92 6.75 5.76 8.85
CA ARG A 92 6.62 7.17 8.49
C ARG A 92 5.65 7.86 9.43
N HIS A 93 6.14 8.86 10.17
CA HIS A 93 5.27 9.71 10.97
C HIS A 93 4.49 10.65 10.04
N ARG A 94 3.16 10.54 10.01
CA ARG A 94 2.33 11.21 9.00
C ARG A 94 2.36 12.73 9.13
N THR A 95 2.38 13.23 10.35
CA THR A 95 2.34 14.67 10.63
C THR A 95 3.62 15.39 10.20
N THR A 96 4.79 14.80 10.44
CA THR A 96 6.08 15.44 10.10
C THR A 96 6.70 14.93 8.80
N GLY A 97 6.21 13.81 8.27
CA GLY A 97 6.79 13.13 7.10
C GLY A 97 8.14 12.44 7.36
N VAL A 98 8.62 12.42 8.59
CA VAL A 98 9.90 11.79 8.96
C VAL A 98 9.80 10.27 8.81
N VAL A 99 10.84 9.66 8.24
CA VAL A 99 10.91 8.22 7.98
C VAL A 99 12.04 7.55 8.78
N ALA A 100 11.75 6.36 9.29
CA ALA A 100 12.71 5.46 9.91
C ALA A 100 12.67 4.07 9.26
N LEU A 101 13.81 3.39 9.26
CA LEU A 101 13.99 2.04 8.76
C LEU A 101 14.70 1.24 9.85
N GLY A 102 14.18 0.09 10.21
CA GLY A 102 14.81 -0.83 11.17
C GLY A 102 14.69 -2.27 10.69
N THR A 103 15.50 -3.16 11.23
CA THR A 103 15.37 -4.62 10.97
C THR A 103 14.33 -5.28 11.89
N SER A 104 13.65 -4.47 12.70
CA SER A 104 12.49 -4.86 13.48
C SER A 104 11.63 -3.64 13.80
N LYS A 105 10.34 -3.88 14.07
CA LYS A 105 9.38 -2.84 14.43
C LYS A 105 9.78 -2.03 15.68
N PRO A 106 10.25 -2.63 16.80
CA PRO A 106 10.71 -1.87 17.95
C PRO A 106 11.92 -0.97 17.66
N GLU A 107 12.86 -1.45 16.84
CA GLU A 107 14.02 -0.66 16.43
C GLU A 107 13.60 0.53 15.56
N ALA A 108 12.75 0.29 14.55
CA ALA A 108 12.25 1.33 13.67
C ALA A 108 11.48 2.41 14.45
N TRP A 109 10.68 2.01 15.45
CA TRP A 109 9.97 2.93 16.34
C TRP A 109 10.92 3.79 17.18
N LYS A 110 11.96 3.20 17.77
CA LYS A 110 12.99 3.94 18.52
C LYS A 110 13.66 4.98 17.63
N GLN A 111 14.10 4.57 16.44
CA GLN A 111 14.72 5.48 15.48
C GLN A 111 13.76 6.59 15.03
N LEU A 112 12.48 6.28 14.80
CA LEU A 112 11.48 7.26 14.38
C LEU A 112 11.28 8.33 15.46
N ARG A 113 11.12 7.94 16.73
CA ARG A 113 10.94 8.88 17.85
C ARG A 113 12.15 9.80 18.00
N ASP A 114 13.37 9.26 17.90
CA ASP A 114 14.60 10.05 17.96
C ASP A 114 14.70 11.06 16.81
N LYS A 115 14.37 10.63 15.58
CA LYS A 115 14.36 11.50 14.40
C LYS A 115 13.29 12.59 14.48
N VAL A 116 12.07 12.26 14.88
CA VAL A 116 10.97 13.23 15.04
C VAL A 116 11.31 14.25 16.13
N ARG A 117 11.87 13.82 17.26
CA ARG A 117 12.33 14.73 18.32
C ARG A 117 13.42 15.69 17.82
N THR A 118 14.34 15.19 16.99
CA THR A 118 15.39 16.02 16.38
C THR A 118 14.79 17.02 15.38
N HIS A 119 13.89 16.57 14.52
CA HIS A 119 13.17 17.42 13.57
C HIS A 119 12.42 18.58 14.25
N HIS A 120 11.76 18.33 15.39
CA HIS A 120 11.10 19.41 16.15
C HIS A 120 12.07 20.43 16.75
N ARG A 121 13.26 20.00 17.18
CA ARG A 121 14.29 20.91 17.70
C ARG A 121 14.86 21.80 16.59
N GLU A 122 15.04 21.26 15.40
CA GLU A 122 15.59 21.99 14.24
C GLU A 122 14.53 22.92 13.61
N GLY A 123 13.27 22.50 13.56
CA GLY A 123 12.16 23.29 13.03
C GLY A 123 11.69 24.44 13.95
N GLY A 124 11.97 24.35 15.26
CA GLY A 124 11.63 25.40 16.24
C GLY A 124 12.59 26.58 16.31
N ASN A 125 13.60 26.64 15.44
CA ASN A 125 14.63 27.70 15.43
C ASN A 125 14.45 28.69 14.26
N ARG A 126 13.21 28.93 13.83
CA ARG A 126 12.84 29.92 12.80
C ARG A 126 11.80 30.88 13.34
#